data_AF-G0QID8-F1
#
_entry.id   AF-G0QID8-F1
#
_cell.length_a   1.000
_cell.length_b   1.000
_cell.length_c   1.000
_cell.angle_alpha   90.00
_cell.angle_beta   90.00
_cell.angle_gamma   90.00
#
_symmetry.space_group_name_H-M   'P 1'
#
loop_
_entity.id
_entity.type
_entity.pdbx_description
1 polymer ?
#
loop_
_entity_poly.entity_id
_entity_poly.type
_entity_poly.pdbx_seq_one_letter_code
_entity_poly.pdbx_strand_id
1 'polypeptide(L)'
;MEEATGSLGQGLSIATGKALAAKKQDRSYHTYTVLGDSEVSEGQIYEALELASYYDLDNLTAVVDVNRLGQRGETIVGHHMNWYKTGSQALDGT
;
A
#
# COMPACT_ATOMS: atom_id res chain seq x y z
N MET A 1 -7.39 15.32 1.95
CA MET A 1 -8.69 14.80 1.48
C MET A 1 -8.74 13.35 1.88
N GLU A 2 -9.56 13.06 2.88
CA GLU A 2 -9.89 11.71 3.37
C GLU A 2 -10.83 11.03 2.37
N GLU A 3 -10.61 9.77 2.03
CA GLU A 3 -11.44 9.00 1.09
C GLU A 3 -12.04 7.79 1.80
N ALA A 4 -13.32 7.53 1.56
CA ALA A 4 -14.03 6.42 2.18
C ALA A 4 -13.71 5.10 1.44
N THR A 5 -12.71 4.36 1.91
CA THR A 5 -12.34 3.04 1.38
C THR A 5 -13.13 1.95 2.08
N GLY A 6 -14.44 1.87 1.80
CA GLY A 6 -15.29 0.78 2.32
C GLY A 6 -14.99 -0.58 1.69
N SER A 7 -14.30 -0.60 0.55
CA SER A 7 -13.70 -1.79 -0.05
C SER A 7 -12.25 -1.88 0.39
N LEU A 8 -11.88 -3.05 0.90
CA LEU A 8 -10.50 -3.39 1.26
C LEU A 8 -9.56 -3.06 0.09
N GLY A 9 -8.39 -2.49 0.38
CA GLY A 9 -7.26 -2.29 -0.55
C GLY A 9 -7.35 -1.13 -1.56
N GLN A 10 -8.50 -0.45 -1.73
CA GLN A 10 -8.60 0.69 -2.66
C GLN A 10 -7.79 1.91 -2.22
N GLY A 11 -7.49 2.02 -0.91
CA GLY A 11 -6.75 3.15 -0.35
C GLY A 11 -5.35 3.31 -0.92
N LEU A 12 -4.64 2.21 -1.18
CA LEU A 12 -3.31 2.28 -1.78
C LEU A 12 -3.36 2.72 -3.23
N SER A 13 -4.25 2.18 -4.05
CA SER A 13 -4.39 2.59 -5.46
C SER A 13 -4.70 4.08 -5.60
N ILE A 14 -5.58 4.61 -4.75
CA ILE A 14 -5.89 6.05 -4.69
C ILE A 14 -4.67 6.85 -4.25
N ALA A 15 -3.95 6.39 -3.21
CA ALA A 15 -2.75 7.04 -2.72
C ALA A 15 -1.64 7.07 -3.77
N THR A 16 -1.41 5.97 -4.50
CA THR A 16 -0.48 5.90 -5.63
C THR A 16 -0.84 6.92 -6.70
N GLY A 17 -2.11 7.02 -7.09
CA GLY A 17 -2.58 8.04 -8.04
C GLY A 17 -2.35 9.48 -7.56
N LYS A 18 -2.62 9.76 -6.28
CA LYS A 18 -2.38 11.07 -5.65
C LYS A 18 -0.88 11.42 -5.62
N ALA A 19 -0.03 10.47 -5.22
CA ALA A 19 1.43 10.64 -5.19
C ALA A 19 2.01 10.90 -6.59
N LEU A 20 1.57 10.13 -7.58
CA LEU A 20 1.95 10.31 -8.98
C LEU A 20 1.52 11.68 -9.52
N ALA A 21 0.28 12.10 -9.23
CA ALA A 21 -0.21 13.42 -9.62
C ALA A 21 0.59 14.54 -8.96
N ALA A 22 0.94 14.41 -7.68
CA ALA A 22 1.76 15.36 -6.96
C ALA A 22 3.15 15.52 -7.61
N LYS A 23 3.81 14.39 -7.91
CA LYS A 23 5.13 14.35 -8.54
C LYS A 23 5.10 14.98 -9.95
N LYS A 24 4.10 14.64 -10.77
CA LYS A 24 3.95 15.21 -12.12
C LYS A 24 3.61 16.71 -12.13
N GLN A 25 3.13 17.25 -11.03
CA GLN A 25 2.73 18.66 -10.91
C GLN A 25 3.70 19.47 -10.03
N ASP A 26 4.88 18.94 -9.70
CA ASP A 26 5.87 19.56 -8.79
C ASP A 26 5.24 20.05 -7.48
N ARG A 27 4.31 19.26 -6.92
CA ARG A 27 3.69 19.56 -5.62
C ARG A 27 4.55 18.96 -4.51
N SER A 28 4.75 19.72 -3.44
CA SER A 28 5.62 19.34 -2.32
C SER A 28 4.97 18.47 -1.24
N TYR A 29 3.75 17.98 -1.45
CA TYR A 29 3.07 17.18 -0.43
C TYR A 29 3.42 15.70 -0.55
N HIS A 30 3.50 15.05 0.63
CA HIS A 30 3.70 13.62 0.76
C HIS A 30 2.35 12.93 0.96
N THR A 31 2.16 11.78 0.33
CA THR A 31 0.93 11.00 0.43
C THR A 31 1.14 9.83 1.38
N TYR A 32 0.24 9.68 2.35
CA TYR A 32 0.24 8.57 3.30
C TYR A 32 -1.04 7.74 3.15
N THR A 33 -0.91 6.43 3.34
CA THR A 33 -2.06 5.52 3.40
C THR A 33 -1.82 4.45 4.46
N VAL A 34 -2.91 3.97 5.06
CA VAL A 34 -2.87 2.90 6.07
C VAL A 34 -3.67 1.73 5.53
N LEU A 35 -3.10 0.53 5.65
CA LEU A 35 -3.70 -0.72 5.21
C LEU A 35 -3.83 -1.68 6.37
N GLY A 36 -4.86 -2.51 6.37
CA GLY A 36 -4.92 -3.73 7.20
C GLY A 36 -4.09 -4.86 6.58
N ASP A 37 -3.55 -5.74 7.41
CA ASP A 37 -2.82 -6.92 6.95
C ASP A 37 -3.63 -7.87 6.06
N SER A 38 -4.94 -7.97 6.26
CA SER A 38 -5.83 -8.72 5.37
C SER A 38 -5.93 -8.10 3.97
N GLU A 39 -5.82 -6.77 3.86
CA GLU A 39 -5.88 -6.06 2.58
C GLU A 39 -4.66 -6.36 1.71
N VAL A 40 -3.50 -6.60 2.32
CA VAL A 40 -2.25 -6.94 1.63
C VAL A 40 -2.36 -8.26 0.86
N SER A 41 -3.38 -9.07 1.11
CA SER A 41 -3.65 -10.28 0.33
C SER A 41 -4.31 -10.01 -1.02
N GLU A 42 -4.80 -8.80 -1.26
CA GLU A 42 -5.47 -8.46 -2.52
C GLU A 42 -4.48 -8.11 -3.63
N GLY A 43 -4.73 -8.65 -4.84
CA GLY A 43 -3.87 -8.44 -6.01
C GLY A 43 -3.67 -6.95 -6.35
N GLN A 44 -4.71 -6.13 -6.18
CA GLN A 44 -4.64 -4.69 -6.47
C GLN A 44 -3.57 -3.96 -5.64
N ILE A 45 -3.19 -4.48 -4.46
CA ILE A 45 -2.11 -3.91 -3.65
C ILE A 45 -0.78 -4.05 -4.38
N TYR A 46 -0.51 -5.22 -4.96
CA TYR A 46 0.74 -5.48 -5.68
C TYR A 46 0.82 -4.68 -6.98
N GLU A 47 -0.29 -4.54 -7.70
CA GLU A 47 -0.37 -3.68 -8.89
C GLU A 47 -0.07 -2.21 -8.54
N ALA A 48 -0.62 -1.72 -7.42
CA ALA A 48 -0.37 -0.35 -6.95
C ALA A 48 1.08 -0.13 -6.49
N LEU A 49 1.70 -1.14 -5.86
CA LEU A 49 3.10 -1.10 -5.45
C LEU A 49 4.06 -1.18 -6.66
N GLU A 50 3.79 -2.05 -7.64
CA GLU A 50 4.56 -2.13 -8.88
C GLU A 50 4.54 -0.79 -9.61
N LEU A 51 3.38 -0.14 -9.71
CA LEU A 51 3.27 1.17 -10.33
C LEU A 51 3.98 2.26 -9.52
N ALA A 52 3.94 2.19 -8.19
CA ALA A 52 4.67 3.13 -7.34
C ALA A 52 6.19 3.02 -7.53
N SER A 53 6.71 1.79 -7.66
CA SER A 53 8.12 1.53 -7.95
C SER A 53 8.50 2.04 -9.35
N TYR A 54 7.73 1.66 -10.38
CA TYR A 54 8.00 2.07 -11.77
C TYR A 54 8.08 3.60 -11.98
N TYR A 55 7.31 4.38 -11.21
CA TYR A 55 7.33 5.85 -11.27
C TYR A 55 8.24 6.51 -10.20
N ASP A 56 9.01 5.72 -9.45
CA ASP A 56 9.87 6.16 -8.34
C ASP A 56 9.11 7.07 -7.35
N LEU A 57 7.94 6.64 -6.86
CA LEU A 57 7.10 7.48 -5.99
C LEU A 57 7.66 7.57 -4.56
N ASP A 58 8.76 8.30 -4.41
CA ASP A 58 9.43 8.65 -3.14
C ASP A 58 8.58 9.50 -2.19
N ASN A 59 7.51 10.10 -2.72
CA ASN A 59 6.52 10.90 -2.00
C ASN A 59 5.28 10.10 -1.54
N LEU A 60 5.35 8.76 -1.54
CA LEU A 60 4.31 7.86 -1.05
C LEU A 60 4.82 7.02 0.13
N THR A 61 4.00 6.90 1.17
CA THR A 61 4.27 5.95 2.27
C THR A 61 3.01 5.18 2.63
N ALA A 62 3.12 3.86 2.57
CA ALA A 62 2.09 2.94 3.01
C ALA A 62 2.46 2.35 4.37
N VAL A 63 1.52 2.37 5.32
CA VAL A 63 1.67 1.78 6.65
C VAL A 63 0.73 0.57 6.73
N VAL A 64 1.26 -0.60 7.08
CA VAL A 64 0.45 -1.81 7.25
C VAL A 64 0.23 -2.07 8.74
N ASP A 65 -1.03 -2.08 9.17
CA ASP A 65 -1.45 -2.55 10.48
C ASP A 65 -1.52 -4.08 10.50
N VAL A 66 -0.50 -4.70 11.07
CA VAL A 66 -0.38 -6.15 11.23
C VAL A 66 -0.92 -6.58 12.59
N ASN A 67 -2.24 -6.54 12.72
CA ASN A 67 -2.95 -6.94 13.93
C ASN A 67 -3.40 -8.43 13.95
N ARG A 68 -3.07 -9.19 12.88
CA ARG A 68 -3.34 -10.63 12.69
C ARG A 68 -4.81 -11.00 12.51
N LEU A 69 -5.74 -10.05 12.50
CA LEU A 69 -7.16 -10.32 12.49
C LEU A 69 -7.83 -9.75 11.23
N GLY A 70 -8.31 -10.65 10.38
CA GLY A 70 -9.24 -10.33 9.30
C GLY A 70 -10.70 -10.45 9.74
N GLN A 71 -11.62 -10.24 8.82
CA GLN A 71 -13.07 -10.25 9.11
C GLN A 71 -13.59 -11.58 9.68
N ARG A 72 -12.99 -12.72 9.29
CA ARG A 72 -13.45 -14.07 9.64
C ARG A 72 -12.53 -14.81 10.62
N GLY A 73 -11.52 -14.15 11.15
CA GLY A 73 -10.51 -14.77 12.01
C GLY A 73 -9.10 -14.38 11.60
N GLU A 74 -8.14 -15.23 11.93
CA GLU A 74 -6.73 -14.89 11.76
C GLU A 74 -6.32 -14.79 10.29
N THR A 75 -5.47 -13.81 9.98
CA THR A 75 -4.88 -13.65 8.65
C THR A 75 -3.86 -14.77 8.39
N ILE A 76 -3.75 -15.19 7.12
CA ILE A 76 -2.89 -16.32 6.71
C ILE A 76 -1.43 -16.10 7.12
N VAL A 77 -0.97 -14.85 7.06
CA VAL A 77 0.42 -14.48 7.35
C VAL A 77 0.64 -14.18 8.84
N GLY A 78 -0.41 -13.79 9.56
CA GLY A 78 -0.34 -13.40 10.97
C GLY A 78 0.82 -12.46 11.29
N HIS A 79 1.63 -12.77 12.31
CA HIS A 79 2.77 -11.93 12.70
C HIS A 79 4.09 -12.31 12.01
N HIS A 80 4.06 -13.03 10.89
CA HIS A 80 5.27 -13.38 10.15
C HIS A 80 5.82 -12.16 9.37
N MET A 81 6.41 -11.19 10.10
CA MET A 81 6.85 -9.88 9.59
C MET A 81 7.81 -9.95 8.39
N ASN A 82 8.57 -11.04 8.25
CA ASN A 82 9.46 -11.22 7.11
C ASN A 82 8.69 -11.36 5.79
N TRP A 83 7.51 -11.96 5.80
CA TRP A 83 6.69 -12.08 4.60
C TRP A 83 6.27 -10.70 4.06
N TYR A 84 5.79 -9.82 4.93
CA TYR A 84 5.41 -8.45 4.56
C TYR A 84 6.61 -7.63 4.04
N LYS A 85 7.80 -7.84 4.62
CA LYS A 85 9.04 -7.16 4.18
C LYS A 85 9.54 -7.67 2.83
N THR A 86 9.50 -8.98 2.60
CA THR A 86 9.96 -9.55 1.32
C THR A 86 9.06 -9.11 0.17
N GLY A 87 7.74 -9.02 0.39
CA GLY A 87 6.80 -8.51 -0.60
C GLY A 87 7.09 -7.06 -1.02
N SER A 88 7.44 -6.17 -0.08
CA SER A 88 7.80 -4.79 -0.42
C SER A 88 9.18 -4.71 -1.09
N GLN A 89 10.17 -5.41 -0.56
CA GLN A 89 11.56 -5.36 -1.06
C GLN A 89 11.73 -5.98 -2.45
N ALA A 90 10.88 -6.94 -2.83
CA ALA A 90 10.91 -7.53 -4.16
C ALA A 90 10.60 -6.52 -5.29
N LEU A 91 9.93 -5.41 -4.96
CA LEU A 91 9.50 -4.39 -5.91
C LEU A 91 10.45 -3.19 -5.98
N ASP A 92 11.33 -3.02 -4.98
CA ASP A 92 12.32 -1.92 -4.94
C ASP A 92 13.52 -2.15 -5.90
N GLY A 93 13.58 -3.30 -6.57
CA GLY A 93 14.70 -3.72 -7.43
C GLY A 93 14.37 -3.90 -8.92
N THR A 94 13.14 -3.61 -9.33
CA THR A 94 12.67 -3.64 -10.73
C THR A 94 12.68 -2.26 -11.35
#